data_AF-A0A7Z9RXZ7-F1
#
_entry.id   AF-A0A7Z9RXZ7-F1
#
_cell.length_a   1.000
_cell.length_b   1.000
_cell.length_c   1.000
_cell.angle_alpha   90.00
_cell.angle_beta   90.00
_cell.angle_gamma   90.00
#
_symmetry.space_group_name_H-M   'P 1'
#
loop_
_entity.id
_entity.type
_entity.pdbx_description
1 polymer ?
#
loop_
_entity_poly.entity_id
_entity_poly.type
_entity_poly.pdbx_seq_one_letter_code
_entity_poly.pdbx_strand_id
1 'polypeptide(L)'
;MSANRVSRRGFFASGAAAGLLWGSHLTGCAQLPIGKARSSKARNIIFLVADGMNTGTWTIADYYMQHQSQQRSEWVKLYQEEAVTRALMETCSANSRVTDSAAAGSAWSSGQRIKNGAINVTPDGTHLVPIHDLVKKSHRSTGLVTTTRVTHATPATFASVVPKRGQEDAIALQYLERGVDVILGG
;
A
#
# COMPACT_ATOMS: atom_id res chain seq x y z
N MET A 1 -67.73 8.06 -13.15
CA MET A 1 -66.31 7.75 -12.92
C MET A 1 -65.48 8.68 -13.79
N SER A 2 -65.01 9.80 -13.24
CA SER A 2 -64.17 10.77 -13.95
C SER A 2 -62.70 10.45 -13.64
N ALA A 3 -61.91 10.16 -14.66
CA ALA A 3 -60.50 9.80 -14.53
C ALA A 3 -59.68 11.06 -14.15
N ASN A 4 -59.10 11.06 -12.95
CA ASN A 4 -58.14 12.06 -12.51
C ASN A 4 -56.88 11.99 -13.41
N ARG A 5 -56.77 12.88 -14.40
CA ARG A 5 -55.54 13.03 -15.19
C ARG A 5 -54.50 13.77 -14.36
N VAL A 6 -53.49 13.03 -13.89
CA VAL A 6 -52.30 13.64 -13.26
C VAL A 6 -51.57 14.47 -14.32
N SER A 7 -51.55 15.79 -14.11
CA SER A 7 -50.82 16.72 -14.97
C SER A 7 -49.32 16.61 -14.73
N ARG A 8 -48.53 16.51 -15.82
CA ARG A 8 -47.06 16.46 -15.77
C ARG A 8 -46.46 17.66 -15.01
N ARG A 9 -47.13 18.81 -15.02
CA ARG A 9 -46.73 20.00 -14.24
C ARG A 9 -46.94 19.82 -12.73
N GLY A 10 -47.99 19.10 -12.31
CA GLY A 10 -48.22 18.77 -10.90
C GLY A 10 -47.20 17.76 -10.37
N PHE A 11 -46.78 16.80 -11.20
CA PHE A 11 -45.76 15.82 -10.83
C PHE A 11 -44.39 16.46 -10.58
N PHE A 12 -43.97 17.42 -11.42
CA PHE A 12 -42.71 18.15 -11.20
C PHE A 12 -42.78 19.18 -10.07
N ALA A 13 -43.94 19.83 -9.86
CA ALA A 13 -44.13 20.75 -8.74
C ALA A 13 -44.09 20.03 -7.38
N SER A 14 -44.71 18.85 -7.28
CA SER A 14 -44.66 18.02 -6.06
C SER A 14 -43.29 17.38 -5.83
N GLY A 15 -42.53 17.08 -6.88
CA GLY A 15 -41.17 16.56 -6.78
C GLY A 15 -40.15 17.59 -6.25
N ALA A 16 -40.29 18.86 -6.62
CA ALA A 16 -39.41 19.93 -6.16
C ALA A 16 -39.58 20.25 -4.65
N ALA A 17 -40.81 20.16 -4.14
CA ALA A 17 -41.09 20.39 -2.72
C ALA A 17 -40.61 19.22 -1.83
N ALA A 18 -40.68 17.97 -2.32
CA ALA A 18 -40.15 16.81 -1.60
C ALA A 18 -38.61 16.77 -1.56
N GLY A 19 -37.94 17.30 -2.57
CA GLY A 19 -36.46 17.37 -2.61
C GLY A 19 -35.86 18.37 -1.62
N LEU A 20 -36.60 19.43 -1.26
CA LEU A 20 -36.12 20.48 -0.33
C LEU A 20 -36.23 20.08 1.14
N LEU A 21 -37.13 19.16 1.50
CA LEU A 21 -37.26 18.66 2.88
C LEU A 21 -36.35 17.46 3.18
N TRP A 22 -35.75 16.83 2.15
CA TRP A 22 -34.77 15.75 2.29
C TRP A 22 -33.33 16.21 2.04
N GLY A 23 -33.13 17.44 1.54
CA GLY A 23 -31.81 18.01 1.23
C GLY A 23 -30.94 18.33 2.44
N SER A 24 -31.48 18.31 3.66
CA SER A 24 -30.77 18.62 4.90
C SER A 24 -30.22 17.40 5.65
N HIS A 25 -30.40 16.17 5.11
CA HIS A 25 -29.88 14.94 5.74
C HIS A 25 -28.74 14.26 4.97
N LEU A 26 -28.21 14.89 3.91
CA LEU A 26 -26.98 14.46 3.24
C LEU A 26 -25.71 15.10 3.81
N THR A 27 -25.78 15.75 4.97
CA THR A 27 -24.61 16.13 5.80
C THR A 27 -23.95 14.92 6.50
N GLY A 28 -24.16 13.72 5.96
CA GLY A 28 -23.57 12.45 6.41
C GLY A 28 -22.20 12.14 5.81
N CYS A 29 -21.58 13.06 5.07
CA CYS A 29 -20.12 13.10 5.04
C CYS A 29 -19.66 13.70 6.37
N ALA A 30 -19.82 12.93 7.45
CA ALA A 30 -18.99 13.12 8.62
C ALA A 30 -17.56 13.05 8.10
N GLN A 31 -16.90 14.21 8.07
CA GLN A 31 -15.45 14.29 7.97
C GLN A 31 -14.96 13.30 9.01
N LEU A 32 -14.42 12.15 8.58
CA LEU A 32 -13.75 11.25 9.51
C LEU A 32 -12.80 12.16 10.30
N PRO A 33 -12.82 12.14 11.64
CA PRO A 33 -11.87 12.91 12.40
C PRO A 33 -10.49 12.36 12.05
N ILE A 34 -9.85 12.95 11.05
CA ILE A 34 -8.45 12.72 10.75
C ILE A 34 -7.75 13.35 11.93
N GLY A 35 -7.44 12.51 12.93
CA GLY A 35 -6.74 12.92 14.12
C GLY A 35 -5.56 13.81 13.73
N LYS A 36 -5.43 14.95 14.42
CA LYS A 36 -4.40 15.95 14.14
C LYS A 36 -3.05 15.25 14.00
N ALA A 37 -2.54 15.17 12.76
CA ALA A 37 -1.30 14.46 12.49
C ALA A 37 -0.21 15.05 13.40
N ARG A 38 0.44 14.21 14.20
CA ARG A 38 1.60 14.62 15.00
C ARG A 38 2.67 15.09 14.01
N SER A 39 2.81 16.41 13.88
CA SER A 39 3.72 17.09 12.95
C SER A 39 5.21 16.93 13.32
N SER A 40 5.57 15.94 14.13
CA SER A 40 6.98 15.67 14.42
C SER A 40 7.59 14.89 13.27
N LYS A 41 8.73 15.36 12.75
CA LYS A 41 9.53 14.66 11.76
C LYS A 41 9.88 13.24 12.26
N ALA A 42 9.56 12.22 11.47
CA ALA A 42 9.91 10.84 11.80
C ALA A 42 11.43 10.67 11.90
N ARG A 43 11.90 10.11 13.03
CA ARG A 43 13.32 9.80 13.24
C ARG A 43 13.74 8.52 12.52
N ASN A 44 12.89 7.50 12.56
CA ASN A 44 13.14 6.17 12.02
C ASN A 44 11.90 5.71 11.26
N ILE A 45 12.08 4.85 10.25
CA ILE A 45 11.00 4.25 9.48
C ILE A 45 11.22 2.74 9.49
N ILE A 46 10.18 1.99 9.86
CA ILE A 46 10.13 0.52 9.72
C ILE A 46 9.06 0.24 8.68
N PHE A 47 9.44 -0.39 7.57
CA PHE A 47 8.54 -0.73 6.48
C PHE A 47 8.34 -2.25 6.42
N LEU A 48 7.15 -2.69 6.79
CA LEU A 48 6.79 -4.12 6.90
C LEU A 48 6.04 -4.55 5.64
N VAL A 49 6.55 -5.57 4.96
CA VAL A 49 5.92 -6.15 3.77
C VAL A 49 5.52 -7.59 4.05
N ALA A 50 4.23 -7.87 3.93
CA ALA A 50 3.71 -9.23 3.88
C ALA A 50 3.43 -9.60 2.41
N ASP A 51 4.40 -10.29 1.78
CA ASP A 51 4.35 -10.62 0.34
C ASP A 51 3.11 -11.46 0.01
N GLY A 52 2.34 -11.03 -1.00
CA GLY A 52 1.10 -11.69 -1.41
C GLY A 52 -0.11 -11.55 -0.47
N MET A 53 -0.01 -10.79 0.62
CA MET A 53 -1.11 -10.63 1.58
C MET A 53 -2.21 -9.70 1.04
N ASN A 54 -3.31 -10.29 0.56
CA ASN A 54 -4.52 -9.54 0.21
C ASN A 54 -5.45 -9.39 1.42
N THR A 55 -6.59 -8.71 1.24
CA THR A 55 -7.60 -8.49 2.28
C THR A 55 -8.28 -9.77 2.76
N GLY A 56 -8.31 -10.84 1.96
CA GLY A 56 -8.80 -12.15 2.37
C GLY A 56 -7.79 -12.90 3.25
N THR A 57 -6.50 -12.85 2.91
CA THR A 57 -5.42 -13.55 3.63
C THR A 57 -5.38 -13.17 5.11
N TRP A 58 -5.40 -11.87 5.43
CA TRP A 58 -5.36 -11.45 6.84
C TRP A 58 -6.69 -11.73 7.56
N THR A 59 -7.83 -11.68 6.86
CA THR A 59 -9.15 -11.99 7.44
C THR A 59 -9.23 -13.45 7.87
N ILE A 60 -8.82 -14.39 7.01
CA ILE A 60 -8.83 -15.81 7.36
C ILE A 60 -7.79 -16.14 8.44
N ALA A 61 -6.65 -15.45 8.46
CA ALA A 61 -5.67 -15.58 9.53
C ALA A 61 -6.22 -15.13 10.89
N ASP A 62 -6.96 -14.02 10.94
CA ASP A 62 -7.62 -13.54 12.16
C ASP A 62 -8.66 -14.54 12.67
N TYR A 63 -9.49 -15.11 11.78
CA TYR A 63 -10.46 -16.15 12.18
C TYR A 63 -9.78 -17.41 12.68
N TYR A 64 -8.69 -17.83 12.04
CA TYR A 64 -7.91 -18.97 12.49
C TYR A 64 -7.34 -18.74 13.90
N MET A 65 -6.76 -17.56 14.18
CA MET A 65 -6.26 -17.22 15.51
C MET A 65 -7.35 -17.18 16.58
N GLN A 66 -8.54 -16.67 16.22
CA GLN A 66 -9.69 -16.70 17.12
C GLN A 66 -10.10 -18.14 17.45
N HIS A 67 -10.14 -19.02 16.46
CA HIS A 67 -10.49 -20.41 16.69
C HIS A 67 -9.45 -21.15 17.54
N GLN A 68 -8.16 -20.95 17.28
CA GLN A 68 -7.08 -21.67 17.96
C GLN A 68 -6.80 -21.16 19.38
N SER A 69 -6.89 -19.84 19.59
CA SER A 69 -6.36 -19.21 20.80
C SER A 69 -7.34 -18.22 21.44
N GLN A 70 -8.56 -18.07 20.90
CA GLN A 70 -9.55 -17.07 21.35
C GLN A 70 -8.98 -15.65 21.37
N GLN A 71 -8.01 -15.37 20.48
CA GLN A 71 -7.34 -14.09 20.36
C GLN A 71 -7.51 -13.52 18.95
N ARG A 72 -7.58 -12.19 18.86
CA ARG A 72 -7.50 -11.45 17.60
C ARG A 72 -6.05 -11.32 17.16
N SER A 73 -5.83 -11.19 15.85
CA SER A 73 -4.54 -10.79 15.30
C SER A 73 -4.18 -9.36 15.73
N GLU A 74 -2.89 -9.08 15.88
CA GLU A 74 -2.40 -7.75 16.27
C GLU A 74 -2.84 -6.65 15.29
N TRP A 75 -2.89 -6.96 13.99
CA TRP A 75 -3.40 -6.04 12.96
C TRP A 75 -4.85 -5.62 13.22
N VAL A 76 -5.72 -6.57 13.59
CA VAL A 76 -7.11 -6.26 13.93
C VAL A 76 -7.19 -5.42 15.19
N LYS A 77 -6.42 -5.76 16.23
CA LYS A 77 -6.41 -5.00 17.49
C LYS A 77 -6.05 -3.53 17.24
N LEU A 78 -4.98 -3.28 16.48
CA LEU A 78 -4.56 -1.92 16.09
C LEU A 78 -5.66 -1.14 15.36
N TYR A 79 -6.48 -1.80 14.53
CA TYR A 79 -7.61 -1.16 13.86
C TYR A 79 -8.78 -0.88 14.80
N GLN A 80 -9.08 -1.79 15.72
CA GLN A 80 -10.16 -1.62 16.68
C GLN A 80 -9.86 -0.51 17.70
N GLU A 81 -8.59 -0.37 18.06
CA GLU A 81 -8.09 0.67 18.96
C GLU A 81 -7.86 2.02 18.26
N GLU A 82 -8.14 2.11 16.96
CA GLU A 82 -7.89 3.31 16.12
C GLU A 82 -6.43 3.80 16.21
N ALA A 83 -5.49 2.89 16.51
CA ALA A 83 -4.09 3.21 16.73
C ALA A 83 -3.30 3.44 15.43
N VAL A 84 -3.87 3.07 14.28
CA VAL A 84 -3.23 3.15 12.96
C VAL A 84 -4.19 3.68 11.90
N THR A 85 -3.63 4.34 10.88
CA THR A 85 -4.39 4.79 9.71
C THR A 85 -4.39 3.71 8.62
N ARG A 86 -5.55 3.53 7.98
CA ARG A 86 -5.73 2.60 6.86
C ARG A 86 -5.82 3.36 5.54
N ALA A 87 -5.22 2.79 4.50
CA ALA A 87 -5.33 3.28 3.14
C ALA A 87 -5.40 2.09 2.17
N LEU A 88 -5.92 2.34 0.98
CA LEU A 88 -5.87 1.41 -0.15
C LEU A 88 -4.92 1.97 -1.19
N MET A 89 -4.20 1.07 -1.87
CA MET A 89 -3.25 1.42 -2.92
C MET A 89 -3.54 0.56 -4.16
N GLU A 90 -3.45 1.17 -5.33
CA GLU A 90 -3.50 0.46 -6.60
C GLU A 90 -2.12 -0.10 -6.94
N THR A 91 -2.06 -1.39 -7.27
CA THR A 91 -0.82 -2.17 -7.37
C THR A 91 -0.51 -2.65 -8.77
N CYS A 92 -1.04 -2.05 -9.84
CA CYS A 92 -0.63 -2.44 -11.19
C CYS A 92 0.84 -2.08 -11.44
N SER A 93 1.50 -2.90 -12.24
CA SER A 93 2.84 -2.62 -12.72
C SER A 93 2.80 -1.83 -14.02
N ALA A 94 3.96 -1.39 -14.52
CA ALA A 94 4.02 -0.61 -15.76
C ALA A 94 3.54 -1.39 -17.01
N ASN A 95 3.41 -2.73 -16.93
CA ASN A 95 3.02 -3.58 -18.05
C ASN A 95 1.95 -4.63 -17.72
N SER A 96 1.38 -4.64 -16.51
CA SER A 96 0.37 -5.63 -16.11
C SER A 96 -0.57 -5.10 -15.03
N ARG A 97 -1.84 -5.51 -15.11
CA ARG A 97 -2.82 -5.29 -14.02
C ARG A 97 -2.46 -6.07 -12.76
N VAL A 98 -1.77 -7.20 -12.91
CA VAL A 98 -1.28 -8.04 -11.81
C VAL A 98 0.23 -7.88 -11.74
N THR A 99 0.69 -7.19 -10.71
CA THR A 99 2.13 -6.98 -10.45
C THR A 99 2.79 -8.25 -9.93
N ASP A 100 4.11 -8.35 -10.14
CA ASP A 100 4.96 -9.24 -9.35
C ASP A 100 5.60 -8.47 -8.17
N SER A 101 6.30 -9.19 -7.27
CA SER A 101 6.95 -8.57 -6.11
C SER A 101 8.07 -7.57 -6.49
N ALA A 102 8.72 -7.75 -7.65
CA ALA A 102 9.78 -6.86 -8.11
C ALA A 102 9.23 -5.49 -8.53
N ALA A 103 8.17 -5.45 -9.33
CA ALA A 103 7.54 -4.20 -9.73
C ALA A 103 6.86 -3.50 -8.53
N ALA A 104 6.20 -4.25 -7.65
CA ALA A 104 5.54 -3.70 -6.46
C ALA A 104 6.56 -3.07 -5.49
N GLY A 105 7.62 -3.82 -5.14
CA GLY A 105 8.68 -3.32 -4.27
C GLY A 105 9.43 -2.14 -4.89
N SER A 106 9.64 -2.15 -6.21
CA SER A 106 10.25 -1.00 -6.91
C SER A 106 9.38 0.25 -6.78
N ALA A 107 8.06 0.13 -6.91
CA ALA A 107 7.16 1.27 -6.75
C ALA A 107 7.20 1.87 -5.33
N TRP A 108 7.30 1.04 -4.28
CA TRP A 108 7.47 1.53 -2.91
C TRP A 108 8.84 2.15 -2.66
N SER A 109 9.90 1.57 -3.23
CA SER A 109 11.28 1.97 -2.96
C SER A 109 11.73 3.20 -3.75
N SER A 110 11.31 3.35 -5.00
CA SER A 110 11.74 4.43 -5.90
C SER A 110 10.62 5.38 -6.32
N GLY A 111 9.37 5.07 -5.97
CA GLY A 111 8.22 5.94 -6.21
C GLY A 111 7.67 5.90 -7.65
N GLN A 112 8.10 4.97 -8.50
CA GLN A 112 7.60 4.84 -9.87
C GLN A 112 7.19 3.40 -10.20
N ARG A 113 6.17 3.25 -11.07
CA ARG A 113 5.76 1.93 -11.56
C ARG A 113 6.85 1.35 -12.46
N ILE A 114 7.25 0.12 -12.15
CA ILE A 114 8.24 -0.65 -12.91
C ILE A 114 7.57 -1.84 -13.61
N LYS A 115 8.17 -2.36 -14.68
CA LYS A 115 7.68 -3.56 -15.38
C LYS A 115 7.88 -4.79 -14.49
N ASN A 116 6.96 -5.75 -14.58
CA ASN A 116 7.13 -7.04 -13.90
C ASN A 116 8.50 -7.66 -14.22
N GLY A 117 9.15 -8.20 -13.21
CA GLY A 117 10.45 -8.86 -13.34
C GLY A 117 11.66 -7.93 -13.33
N ALA A 118 11.49 -6.61 -13.41
CA ALA A 118 12.59 -5.64 -13.26
C ALA A 118 12.61 -5.03 -11.85
N ILE A 119 13.79 -4.63 -11.39
CA ILE A 119 13.97 -3.96 -10.10
C ILE A 119 14.55 -2.57 -10.36
N ASN A 120 13.76 -1.52 -10.08
CA ASN A 120 14.15 -0.10 -10.20
C ASN A 120 14.74 0.30 -11.57
N VAL A 121 14.41 -0.45 -12.63
CA VAL A 121 14.75 -0.11 -14.02
C VAL A 121 13.46 0.17 -14.77
N THR A 122 13.32 1.39 -15.27
CA THR A 122 12.12 1.83 -15.99
C THR A 122 12.01 1.16 -17.38
N PRO A 123 10.84 1.23 -18.04
CA PRO A 123 10.63 0.70 -19.38
C PRO A 123 11.66 1.11 -20.45
N ASP A 124 12.20 2.32 -20.34
CA ASP A 124 13.19 2.97 -21.20
C ASP A 124 14.64 2.66 -20.78
N GLY A 125 14.84 1.89 -19.70
CA GLY A 125 16.17 1.49 -19.22
C GLY A 125 16.79 2.46 -18.21
N THR A 126 16.07 3.51 -17.79
CA THR A 126 16.56 4.44 -16.76
C THR A 126 16.65 3.74 -15.40
N HIS A 127 17.79 3.92 -14.74
CA HIS A 127 18.04 3.40 -13.40
C HIS A 127 17.48 4.36 -12.35
N LEU A 128 16.50 3.91 -11.58
CA LEU A 128 15.94 4.69 -10.49
C LEU A 128 16.79 4.59 -9.23
N VAL A 129 16.71 5.62 -8.40
CA VAL A 129 17.37 5.68 -7.10
C VAL A 129 16.42 5.08 -6.05
N PRO A 130 16.73 3.91 -5.47
CA PRO A 130 15.92 3.36 -4.40
C PRO A 130 16.11 4.16 -3.10
N ILE A 131 15.13 4.09 -2.20
CA ILE A 131 15.11 4.82 -0.93
C ILE A 131 16.35 4.58 -0.07
N HIS A 132 16.97 3.40 -0.15
CA HIS A 132 18.23 3.10 0.54
C HIS A 132 19.30 4.17 0.28
N ASP A 133 19.50 4.53 -0.99
CA ASP A 133 20.56 5.49 -1.36
C ASP A 133 20.27 6.87 -0.80
N LEU A 134 18.98 7.25 -0.73
CA LEU A 134 18.54 8.51 -0.12
C LEU A 134 18.80 8.49 1.40
N VAL A 135 18.55 7.37 2.07
CA VAL A 135 18.77 7.18 3.50
C VAL A 135 20.27 7.19 3.83
N LYS A 136 21.11 6.48 3.07
CA LYS A 136 22.58 6.50 3.24
C LYS A 136 23.17 7.89 3.01
N LYS A 137 22.71 8.63 1.99
CA LYS A 137 23.09 10.04 1.77
C LYS A 137 22.76 10.95 2.96
N SER A 138 21.77 10.58 3.78
CA SER A 138 21.42 11.29 5.01
C SER A 138 22.17 10.81 6.26
N HIS A 139 23.22 9.99 6.10
CA HIS A 139 24.04 9.41 7.16
C HIS A 139 23.25 8.61 8.19
N ARG A 140 22.25 7.84 7.72
CA ARG A 140 21.42 6.96 8.54
C ARG A 140 21.70 5.50 8.21
N SER A 141 21.54 4.65 9.22
CA SER A 141 21.66 3.21 9.04
C SER A 141 20.47 2.64 8.27
N THR A 142 20.72 1.61 7.47
CA THR A 142 19.73 0.87 6.69
C THR A 142 19.73 -0.62 7.07
N GLY A 143 18.59 -1.28 6.95
CA GLY A 143 18.46 -2.69 7.25
C GLY A 143 17.44 -3.39 6.37
N LEU A 144 17.78 -4.58 5.90
CA LEU A 144 16.92 -5.47 5.13
C LEU A 144 16.76 -6.77 5.94
N VAL A 145 15.51 -7.07 6.31
CA VAL A 145 15.16 -8.27 7.07
C VAL A 145 14.05 -9.00 6.34
N THR A 146 14.23 -10.29 6.09
CA THR A 146 13.27 -11.11 5.36
C THR A 146 13.31 -12.57 5.82
N THR A 147 12.22 -13.29 5.58
CA THR A 147 12.14 -14.75 5.72
C THR A 147 12.45 -15.48 4.41
N THR A 148 12.72 -14.74 3.33
CA THR A 148 13.14 -15.29 2.04
C THR A 148 14.66 -15.21 1.91
N ARG A 149 15.19 -15.66 0.78
CA ARG A 149 16.56 -15.29 0.36
C ARG A 149 16.68 -13.78 0.38
N VAL A 150 17.76 -13.24 0.96
CA VAL A 150 17.95 -11.79 1.08
C VAL A 150 18.04 -11.07 -0.27
N THR A 151 18.35 -11.81 -1.33
CA THR A 151 18.40 -11.39 -2.73
C THR A 151 17.07 -11.56 -3.48
N HIS A 152 16.04 -12.12 -2.84
CA HIS A 152 14.70 -12.17 -3.39
C HIS A 152 14.19 -10.74 -3.71
N ALA A 153 13.23 -10.62 -4.63
CA ALA A 153 12.84 -9.32 -5.18
C ALA A 153 12.39 -8.31 -4.12
N THR A 154 11.58 -8.74 -3.14
CA THR A 154 11.00 -7.85 -2.14
C THR A 154 12.06 -7.07 -1.35
N PRO A 155 13.04 -7.71 -0.66
CA PRO A 155 14.15 -6.97 -0.05
C PRO A 155 15.04 -6.26 -1.08
N ALA A 156 15.32 -6.88 -2.23
CA ALA A 156 16.22 -6.34 -3.26
C ALA A 156 15.78 -4.99 -3.82
N THR A 157 14.47 -4.77 -3.95
CA THR A 157 13.96 -3.51 -4.47
C THR A 157 14.32 -2.30 -3.61
N PHE A 158 14.59 -2.47 -2.32
CA PHE A 158 14.94 -1.34 -1.47
C PHE A 158 16.37 -0.85 -1.64
N ALA A 159 17.27 -1.66 -2.19
CA ALA A 159 18.69 -1.33 -2.26
C ALA A 159 19.37 -1.63 -3.60
N SER A 160 18.71 -2.28 -4.56
CA SER A 160 19.35 -2.71 -5.81
C SER A 160 18.62 -2.19 -7.05
N VAL A 161 19.33 -2.18 -8.17
CA VAL A 161 18.81 -1.81 -9.49
C VAL A 161 19.30 -2.84 -10.49
N VAL A 162 18.38 -3.66 -11.03
CA VAL A 162 18.70 -4.71 -12.00
C VAL A 162 17.58 -4.89 -13.02
N PRO A 163 17.90 -5.16 -14.29
CA PRO A 163 16.88 -5.36 -15.34
C PRO A 163 16.06 -6.65 -15.12
N LYS A 164 16.58 -7.63 -14.38
CA LYS A 164 15.90 -8.88 -14.08
C LYS A 164 16.07 -9.24 -12.60
N ARG A 165 14.96 -9.48 -11.90
CA ARG A 165 14.91 -9.87 -10.48
C ARG A 165 15.67 -11.16 -10.15
N GLY A 166 15.91 -12.01 -11.15
CA GLY A 166 16.68 -13.24 -11.00
C GLY A 166 18.20 -13.03 -11.00
N GLN A 167 18.70 -11.81 -11.18
CA GLN A 167 20.13 -11.48 -11.09
C GLN A 167 20.58 -11.36 -9.62
N GLU A 168 20.34 -12.41 -8.85
CA GLU A 168 20.55 -12.42 -7.40
C GLU A 168 22.01 -12.20 -7.00
N ASP A 169 22.98 -12.69 -7.80
CA ASP A 169 24.40 -12.43 -7.58
C ASP A 169 24.75 -10.94 -7.71
N ALA A 170 24.20 -10.27 -8.74
CA ALA A 170 24.39 -8.83 -8.94
C ALA A 170 23.69 -8.01 -7.83
N ILE A 171 22.55 -8.49 -7.33
CA ILE A 171 21.86 -7.89 -6.19
C ILE A 171 22.73 -7.98 -4.93
N ALA A 172 23.32 -9.15 -4.67
CA ALA A 172 24.21 -9.35 -3.52
C ALA A 172 25.44 -8.44 -3.57
N LEU A 173 26.07 -8.29 -4.75
CA LEU A 173 27.18 -7.35 -4.94
C LEU A 173 26.76 -5.91 -4.65
N GLN A 174 25.59 -5.48 -5.13
CA GLN A 174 25.08 -4.13 -4.85
C GLN A 174 24.83 -3.88 -3.37
N TYR A 175 24.39 -4.87 -2.59
CA TYR A 175 24.24 -4.71 -1.14
C TYR A 175 25.58 -4.41 -0.46
N LEU A 176 26.65 -5.10 -0.88
CA LEU A 176 28.00 -4.87 -0.39
C LEU A 176 28.51 -3.48 -0.80
N GLU A 177 28.41 -3.14 -2.08
CA GLU A 177 28.89 -1.87 -2.64
C GLU A 177 28.18 -0.65 -2.04
N ARG A 178 26.87 -0.77 -1.81
CA ARG A 178 26.04 0.32 -1.25
C ARG A 178 26.10 0.38 0.27
N GLY A 179 26.68 -0.63 0.92
CA GLY A 179 26.87 -0.66 2.37
C GLY A 179 25.55 -0.74 3.15
N VAL A 180 24.73 -1.75 2.88
CA VAL A 180 23.56 -2.07 3.70
C VAL A 180 24.03 -2.53 5.08
N ASP A 181 23.62 -1.85 6.15
CA ASP A 181 24.23 -2.05 7.49
C ASP A 181 23.75 -3.35 8.18
N VAL A 182 22.50 -3.76 7.95
CA VAL A 182 21.95 -5.02 8.48
C VAL A 182 21.28 -5.81 7.36
N ILE A 183 21.68 -7.07 7.21
CA ILE A 183 21.08 -8.01 6.26
C ILE A 183 20.75 -9.29 7.02
N LEU A 184 19.46 -9.62 7.16
CA LEU A 184 18.99 -10.84 7.84
C LEU A 184 17.96 -11.57 6.96
N GLY A 185 18.19 -12.86 6.74
CA GLY A 185 17.35 -13.76 5.95
C GLY A 185 18.15 -14.96 5.46
N GLY A 186 17.59 -15.75 4.54
CA GLY A 186 18.21 -16.97 4.04
C GLY A 186 17.20 -17.96 3.51
#